data_AF-A0A195DYL9-F1
#
_entry.id   AF-A0A195DYL9-F1
#
_cell.length_a   1.000
_cell.length_b   1.000
_cell.length_c   1.000
_cell.angle_alpha   90.00
_cell.angle_beta   90.00
_cell.angle_gamma   90.00
#
_symmetry.space_group_name_H-M   'P 1'
#
loop_
_entity.id
_entity.type
_entity.pdbx_description
1 polymer ?
#
loop_
_entity_poly.entity_id
_entity_poly.type
_entity_poly.pdbx_seq_one_letter_code
_entity_poly.pdbx_strand_id
1 'polypeptide(L)'
;MEKEEEFDYSNTYDASPDDLELIKLVRSNPGLWNNSLKIYNKIEEKNLVWSMIGQNLSTPLSGLDAQKKFSNLRSTFGRLYKKVVQSQPKSGSAGNHPVYIPSWPLYNELLFLKDAIKPRK
;
A
#
# COMPACT_ATOMS: atom_id res chain seq x y z
N MET A 1 4.14 24.32 17.66
CA MET A 1 3.31 24.28 16.43
C MET A 1 4.13 23.52 15.42
N GLU A 2 3.97 22.20 15.45
CA GLU A 2 4.74 21.28 14.62
C GLU A 2 4.37 21.50 13.16
N LYS A 3 5.40 21.67 12.33
CA LYS A 3 5.23 21.88 10.89
C LYS A 3 4.59 20.63 10.31
N GLU A 4 3.37 20.78 9.81
CA GLU A 4 2.78 19.80 8.91
C GLU A 4 3.63 19.81 7.64
N GLU A 5 4.48 18.80 7.48
CA GLU A 5 5.16 18.54 6.20
C GLU A 5 4.07 18.26 5.17
N GLU A 6 3.79 19.27 4.35
CA GLU A 6 2.96 19.18 3.17
C GLU A 6 3.70 18.33 2.13
N PHE A 7 3.55 17.01 2.27
CA PHE A 7 4.10 16.04 1.34
C PHE A 7 3.35 16.16 0.01
N ASP A 8 4.04 16.72 -1.00
CA ASP A 8 3.51 16.97 -2.34
C ASP A 8 2.89 15.70 -2.95
N TYR A 9 1.58 15.78 -3.15
CA TYR A 9 0.74 14.71 -3.67
C TYR A 9 0.71 14.62 -5.20
N SER A 10 1.36 15.54 -5.90
CA SER A 10 1.22 15.69 -7.35
C SER A 10 1.86 14.57 -8.17
N ASN A 11 2.71 13.74 -7.57
CA ASN A 11 3.47 12.72 -8.32
C ASN A 11 2.83 11.31 -8.37
N THR A 12 1.51 11.17 -8.14
CA THR A 12 0.85 9.87 -7.99
C THR A 12 0.04 9.39 -9.22
N TYR A 13 0.19 10.04 -10.37
CA TYR A 13 -0.67 9.79 -11.54
C TYR A 13 -0.09 8.87 -12.63
N ASP A 14 1.16 8.45 -12.54
CA ASP A 14 1.66 7.40 -13.43
C ASP A 14 1.96 6.14 -12.60
N ALA A 15 1.21 5.07 -12.88
CA ALA A 15 1.53 3.75 -12.35
C ALA A 15 2.79 3.28 -13.07
N SER A 16 3.96 3.70 -12.56
CA SER A 16 5.24 3.32 -13.14
C SER A 16 5.33 1.80 -13.20
N PRO A 17 5.87 1.21 -14.28
CA PRO A 17 6.16 -0.22 -14.34
C PRO A 17 6.91 -0.72 -13.09
N ASP A 18 7.82 0.10 -12.56
CA ASP A 18 8.59 -0.17 -11.35
C ASP A 18 7.70 -0.28 -10.10
N ASP A 19 6.63 0.52 -9.98
CA ASP A 19 5.69 0.42 -8.86
C ASP A 19 4.91 -0.89 -8.90
N LEU A 20 4.51 -1.31 -10.09
CA LEU A 20 3.78 -2.55 -10.30
C LEU A 20 4.68 -3.77 -10.03
N GLU A 21 5.93 -3.74 -10.47
CA GLU A 21 6.95 -4.76 -10.11
C GLU A 21 7.19 -4.81 -8.61
N LEU A 22 7.36 -3.66 -7.96
CA LEU A 22 7.53 -3.55 -6.52
C LEU A 22 6.36 -4.19 -5.76
N ILE A 23 5.12 -3.89 -6.17
CA ILE A 23 3.93 -4.48 -5.54
C ILE A 23 3.90 -6.00 -5.71
N LYS A 24 4.21 -6.53 -6.91
CA LYS A 24 4.25 -7.98 -7.18
C LYS A 24 5.30 -8.69 -6.32
N LEU A 25 6.49 -8.11 -6.19
CA LEU A 25 7.57 -8.64 -5.37
C LEU A 25 7.19 -8.64 -3.88
N VAL A 26 6.62 -7.53 -3.38
CA VAL A 26 6.16 -7.44 -1.98
C VAL A 26 5.01 -8.41 -1.70
N ARG A 27 4.07 -8.57 -2.65
CA ARG A 27 2.96 -9.52 -2.53
C ARG A 27 3.46 -10.95 -2.37
N SER A 28 4.54 -11.32 -3.07
CA SER A 28 5.19 -12.62 -2.97
C SER A 28 5.93 -12.85 -1.64
N ASN A 29 6.16 -11.78 -0.87
CA ASN A 29 6.88 -11.81 0.40
C ASN A 29 5.95 -11.41 1.57
N PRO A 30 5.09 -12.33 2.06
CA PRO A 30 4.09 -12.00 3.08
C PRO A 30 4.71 -11.57 4.42
N GLY A 31 5.97 -11.89 4.71
CA GLY A 31 6.68 -11.40 5.90
C GLY A 31 6.80 -9.88 5.99
N LEU A 32 6.62 -9.16 4.87
CA LEU A 32 6.67 -7.70 4.84
C LEU A 32 5.36 -7.03 5.26
N TRP A 33 4.22 -7.65 4.96
CA TRP A 33 2.90 -7.00 5.08
C TRP A 33 1.90 -7.77 5.93
N ASN A 34 2.08 -9.09 6.08
CA ASN A 34 1.18 -9.95 6.84
C ASN A 34 1.66 -10.03 8.30
N ASN A 35 1.04 -9.22 9.15
CA ASN A 35 1.28 -9.17 10.59
C ASN A 35 0.87 -10.45 11.35
N SER A 36 0.14 -11.38 10.71
CA SER A 36 -0.25 -12.66 11.30
C SER A 36 0.89 -13.68 11.27
N LEU A 37 1.95 -13.42 10.50
CA LEU A 37 3.11 -14.30 10.43
C LEU A 37 4.14 -13.95 11.51
N LYS A 38 4.69 -14.95 12.20
CA LYS A 38 5.75 -14.76 13.20
C LYS A 38 7.00 -14.06 12.63
N ILE A 39 7.30 -14.29 11.35
CA ILE A 39 8.43 -13.66 10.64
C ILE A 39 8.28 -12.14 10.51
N TYR A 40 7.05 -11.62 10.63
CA TYR A 40 6.79 -10.18 10.59
C TYR A 40 7.49 -9.41 11.72
N ASN A 41 7.92 -10.05 12.81
CA ASN A 41 8.62 -9.35 13.89
C ASN A 41 10.15 -9.33 13.72
N LYS A 42 10.69 -9.96 12.69
CA LYS A 42 12.14 -10.07 12.47
C LYS A 42 12.62 -8.96 11.54
N ILE A 43 13.17 -7.88 12.12
CA ILE A 43 13.63 -6.70 11.39
C ILE A 43 14.73 -7.06 10.37
N GLU A 44 15.70 -7.88 10.76
CA GLU A 44 16.79 -8.31 9.88
C GLU A 44 16.29 -9.03 8.62
N GLU A 45 15.33 -9.95 8.78
CA GLU A 45 14.72 -10.64 7.64
C GLU A 45 13.97 -9.67 6.72
N LYS A 46 13.29 -8.66 7.28
CA LYS A 46 12.65 -7.62 6.46
C LYS A 46 13.66 -6.79 5.69
N ASN A 47 14.76 -6.38 6.32
CA ASN A 47 15.81 -5.58 5.68
C ASN A 47 16.47 -6.36 4.53
N LEU A 48 16.70 -7.66 4.73
CA LEU A 48 17.23 -8.54 3.70
C LEU A 48 16.25 -8.65 2.53
N VAL A 49 14.96 -8.91 2.80
CA VAL A 49 13.94 -9.01 1.76
C VAL A 49 13.78 -7.68 1.03
N TRP A 50 13.76 -6.54 1.70
CA TRP A 50 13.71 -5.23 1.04
C TRP A 50 14.92 -4.98 0.14
N SER A 51 16.12 -5.35 0.60
CA SER A 51 17.34 -5.25 -0.20
C SER A 51 17.27 -6.14 -1.44
N MET A 52 16.78 -7.38 -1.30
CA MET A 52 16.56 -8.28 -2.44
C MET A 52 15.50 -7.75 -3.40
N ILE A 53 14.39 -7.22 -2.89
CA ILE A 53 13.33 -6.62 -3.73
C ILE A 53 13.90 -5.44 -4.51
N GLY A 54 14.61 -4.52 -3.86
CA GLY A 54 15.21 -3.36 -4.50
C GLY A 54 16.21 -3.71 -5.61
N GLN A 55 16.98 -4.79 -5.44
CA GLN A 55 17.91 -5.30 -6.46
C GLN A 55 17.21 -6.00 -7.63
N ASN A 56 16.02 -6.58 -7.42
CA ASN A 56 15.27 -7.31 -8.44
C ASN A 56 14.36 -6.42 -9.30
N LEU A 57 14.29 -5.11 -9.01
CA LEU A 57 13.54 -4.16 -9.83
C LEU A 57 14.30 -3.85 -11.11
N SER A 58 13.56 -3.54 -12.18
CA SER A 58 14.13 -3.06 -13.44
C SER A 58 15.04 -1.83 -13.25
N THR A 59 14.64 -0.93 -12.35
CA THR A 59 15.51 0.13 -11.82
C THR A 59 15.97 -0.26 -10.42
N PRO A 60 17.26 -0.61 -10.22
CA PRO A 60 17.75 -1.01 -8.91
C PRO A 60 17.57 0.12 -7.88
N LEU A 61 17.01 -0.22 -6.73
CA LEU A 61 16.81 0.66 -5.60
C LEU A 61 17.47 0.08 -4.36
N SER A 62 17.87 0.94 -3.43
CA SER A 62 18.21 0.52 -2.07
C SER A 62 16.98 -0.09 -1.40
N GLY A 63 17.19 -1.07 -0.51
CA GLY A 63 16.08 -1.65 0.26
C GLY A 63 15.28 -0.60 1.04
N LEU A 64 15.96 0.45 1.53
CA LEU A 64 15.30 1.59 2.19
C LEU A 64 14.40 2.37 1.24
N ASP A 65 14.83 2.59 0.00
CA ASP A 65 14.06 3.36 -0.98
C ASP A 65 12.89 2.53 -1.51
N ALA A 66 13.08 1.23 -1.73
CA ALA A 66 12.00 0.30 -2.05
C ALA A 66 10.94 0.27 -0.93
N GLN A 67 11.36 0.23 0.33
CA GLN A 67 10.47 0.31 1.49
C GLN A 67 9.70 1.63 1.53
N LYS A 68 10.37 2.78 1.35
CA LYS A 68 9.73 4.10 1.32
C LYS A 68 8.71 4.20 0.18
N LYS A 69 9.07 3.75 -1.02
CA LYS A 69 8.20 3.74 -2.19
C LYS A 69 6.96 2.89 -1.94
N PHE A 70 7.11 1.70 -1.38
CA PHE A 70 5.97 0.87 -0.99
C PHE A 70 5.13 1.48 0.14
N SER A 71 5.74 2.16 1.10
CA SER A 71 5.03 2.88 2.17
C SER A 71 4.10 3.96 1.61
N ASN A 72 4.56 4.69 0.60
CA ASN A 72 3.77 5.70 -0.10
C ASN A 72 2.59 5.05 -0.84
N LEU A 73 2.84 3.98 -1.60
CA LEU A 73 1.79 3.21 -2.29
C LEU A 73 0.74 2.69 -1.32
N ARG A 74 1.16 2.10 -0.19
CA ARG A 74 0.27 1.62 0.87
C ARG A 74 -0.54 2.74 1.49
N SER A 75 0.05 3.92 1.68
CA SER A 75 -0.64 5.10 2.22
C SER A 75 -1.73 5.59 1.27
N THR A 76 -1.46 5.64 -0.04
CA THR A 76 -2.45 5.97 -1.07
C THR A 76 -3.57 4.93 -1.10
N PHE A 77 -3.22 3.64 -1.12
CA PHE A 77 -4.20 2.55 -1.05
C PHE A 77 -5.10 2.68 0.19
N GLY A 78 -4.54 2.90 1.37
CA GLY A 78 -5.31 3.02 2.61
C GLY A 78 -6.32 4.17 2.58
N ARG A 79 -5.98 5.29 1.94
CA ARG A 79 -6.90 6.43 1.76
C ARG A 79 -8.02 6.12 0.78
N LEU A 80 -7.70 5.50 -0.36
CA LEU A 80 -8.69 5.07 -1.34
C LEU A 80 -9.61 3.99 -0.78
N TYR A 81 -9.04 3.00 -0.09
CA TYR A 81 -9.79 1.92 0.55
C TYR A 81 -10.76 2.45 1.61
N LYS A 82 -10.34 3.42 2.44
CA LYS A 82 -11.25 4.11 3.37
C LYS A 82 -12.41 4.80 2.67
N LYS A 83 -12.17 5.52 1.57
CA LYS A 83 -13.22 6.16 0.76
C LYS A 83 -14.20 5.13 0.19
N VAL A 84 -13.69 4.02 -0.34
CA VAL A 84 -14.53 2.90 -0.84
C VAL A 84 -15.41 2.38 0.29
N VAL A 85 -14.83 2.01 1.43
CA VAL A 85 -15.57 1.46 2.58
C VAL A 85 -16.62 2.45 3.12
N GLN A 86 -16.31 3.74 3.17
CA GLN A 86 -17.25 4.78 3.62
C GLN A 86 -18.39 5.03 2.64
N SER A 87 -18.15 4.84 1.34
CA SER A 87 -19.18 4.98 0.30
C SER A 87 -20.15 3.80 0.24
N GLN A 88 -19.77 2.64 0.80
CA GLN A 88 -20.65 1.47 0.84
C GLN A 88 -21.83 1.74 1.79
N PRO A 89 -23.07 1.41 1.38
CA PRO A 89 -24.22 1.58 2.23
C PRO A 89 -24.07 0.72 3.49
N LYS A 90 -24.21 1.33 4.66
CA LYS A 90 -24.31 0.60 5.92
C LYS A 90 -25.67 -0.10 5.96
N SER A 91 -25.71 -1.35 6.41
CA SER A 91 -26.96 -2.12 6.54
C SER A 91 -28.01 -1.29 7.30
N GLY A 92 -29.10 -0.94 6.61
CA GLY A 92 -30.21 -0.15 7.15
C GLY A 92 -30.38 1.26 6.56
N SER A 93 -29.43 1.78 5.78
CA SER A 93 -29.58 3.08 5.11
C SER A 93 -30.08 2.90 3.66
N ALA A 94 -31.35 3.24 3.42
CA ALA A 94 -31.98 3.27 2.08
C ALA A 94 -31.55 4.49 1.24
N GLY A 95 -30.29 4.91 1.34
CA GLY A 95 -29.75 6.04 0.60
C GLY A 95 -29.13 5.58 -0.71
N ASN A 96 -29.63 6.09 -1.83
CA ASN A 96 -29.06 5.92 -3.16
C ASN A 96 -27.73 6.72 -3.28
N HIS A 97 -26.75 6.37 -2.45
CA HIS A 97 -25.44 7.01 -2.45
C HIS A 97 -24.57 6.40 -3.56
N PRO A 98 -23.92 7.23 -4.40
CA PRO A 98 -23.01 6.72 -5.41
C PRO A 98 -21.82 6.02 -4.72
N VAL A 99 -21.57 4.77 -5.10
CA VAL A 99 -20.40 4.02 -4.65
C VAL A 99 -19.14 4.66 -5.23
N TYR A 100 -18.17 4.94 -4.37
CA TYR A 100 -16.88 5.48 -4.81
C TYR A 100 -16.08 4.37 -5.49
N ILE A 101 -15.69 4.62 -6.74
CA ILE A 101 -14.82 3.74 -7.53
C ILE A 101 -13.45 4.43 -7.65
N PRO A 102 -12.37 3.85 -7.10
CA PRO A 102 -11.04 4.43 -7.20
C PRO A 102 -10.54 4.32 -8.65
N SER A 103 -10.05 5.44 -9.20
CA SER A 103 -9.46 5.49 -10.55
C SER A 103 -7.97 5.12 -10.59
N TRP A 104 -7.37 4.82 -9.44
CA TRP A 104 -5.93 4.57 -9.35
C TRP A 104 -5.58 3.17 -9.88
N PRO A 105 -4.71 3.04 -10.91
CA PRO A 105 -4.46 1.76 -11.57
C PRO A 105 -3.90 0.67 -10.65
N LEU A 106 -3.07 1.06 -9.68
CA LEU A 106 -2.43 0.14 -8.72
C LEU A 106 -3.38 -0.29 -7.58
N TYR A 107 -4.59 0.25 -7.51
CA TYR A 107 -5.54 -0.08 -6.46
C TYR A 107 -5.85 -1.58 -6.39
N ASN A 108 -6.12 -2.19 -7.55
CA ASN A 108 -6.44 -3.61 -7.65
C ASN A 108 -5.27 -4.51 -7.24
N GLU A 109 -4.05 -4.10 -7.58
CA GLU A 109 -2.83 -4.83 -7.21
C GLU A 109 -2.58 -4.83 -5.71
N LEU A 110 -3.03 -3.79 -5.00
CA LEU A 110 -2.85 -3.63 -3.54
C LEU A 110 -4.02 -4.19 -2.71
N LEU A 111 -5.05 -4.77 -3.35
CA LEU A 111 -6.22 -5.34 -2.65
C LEU A 111 -5.86 -6.46 -1.64
N PHE A 112 -4.72 -7.14 -1.81
CA PHE A 112 -4.24 -8.14 -0.84
C PHE A 112 -3.92 -7.53 0.54
N LEU A 113 -3.72 -6.21 0.62
CA LEU A 113 -3.48 -5.51 1.88
C LEU A 113 -4.76 -5.21 2.66
N LYS A 114 -5.95 -5.43 2.11
CA LYS A 114 -7.23 -5.09 2.78
C LYS A 114 -7.34 -5.71 4.17
N ASP A 115 -6.87 -6.95 4.32
CA ASP A 115 -6.95 -7.70 5.59
C ASP A 115 -5.87 -7.28 6.59
N ALA A 116 -4.76 -6.73 6.09
CA ALA A 116 -3.69 -6.15 6.91
C ALA A 116 -4.03 -4.71 7.37
N ILE A 117 -4.90 -4.01 6.63
CA ILE A 117 -5.40 -2.66 6.93
C ILE A 117 -6.78 -2.78 7.59
N LYS A 118 -6.88 -3.63 8.63
CA LYS A 118 -8.07 -3.59 9.49
C LYS A 118 -8.03 -2.28 10.28
N PRO A 119 -9.10 -1.46 10.24
CA PRO A 119 -9.23 -0.35 11.16
C PRO A 119 -9.15 -0.90 12.58
N ARG A 120 -8.30 -0.30 13.44
CA ARG A 120 -8.29 -0.63 14.88
C ARG A 120 -9.71 -0.36 15.40
N LYS A 121 -10.33 -1.39 15.99
CA LYS A 121 -11.60 -1.27 16.71
C LYS A 121 -11.41 -0.44 17.97
#